data_AF-A0A1I9G907-F1
#
_entry.id   AF-A0A1I9G907-F1
#
_cell.length_a   1.000
_cell.length_b   1.000
_cell.length_c   1.000
_cell.angle_alpha   90.00
_cell.angle_beta   90.00
_cell.angle_gamma   90.00
#
_symmetry.space_group_name_H-M   'P 1'
#
loop_
_entity.id
_entity.type
_entity.pdbx_description
1 polymer ?
#
loop_
_entity_poly.entity_id
_entity_poly.type
_entity_poly.pdbx_seq_one_letter_code
_entity_poly.pdbx_strand_id
1 'polypeptide(L)' 'MVSYGSHLHRDAPSRYEDGVYMLNNNLPSARAISELVFKGPSGIPNKRNVTTMLAFF' A
#
# COMPACT_ATOMS: atom_id res chain seq x y z
N MET A 1 0.29 -22.41 -13.30
CA MET A 1 -1.17 -22.48 -13.10
C MET A 1 -1.46 -21.73 -11.81
N VAL A 2 -2.11 -20.57 -11.87
CA VAL A 2 -2.52 -19.81 -10.68
C VAL A 2 -3.82 -20.41 -10.17
N SER A 3 -3.93 -20.67 -8.87
CA SER A 3 -5.10 -21.30 -8.23
C SER A 3 -5.47 -20.52 -6.96
N TYR A 4 -6.71 -20.68 -6.50
CA TYR A 4 -7.13 -20.09 -5.24
C TYR A 4 -6.23 -20.57 -4.09
N GLY A 5 -5.70 -19.62 -3.32
CA GLY A 5 -4.77 -19.90 -2.21
C GLY A 5 -3.29 -20.04 -2.60
N SER A 6 -2.92 -19.87 -3.87
CA SER A 6 -1.50 -19.79 -4.25
C SER A 6 -0.86 -18.53 -3.69
N HIS A 7 0.41 -18.62 -3.25
CA HIS A 7 1.16 -17.48 -2.72
C HIS A 7 1.31 -16.34 -3.75
N LEU A 8 1.33 -15.11 -3.24
CA LEU A 8 1.66 -13.93 -4.03
C LEU A 8 3.12 -13.98 -4.50
N HIS A 9 3.34 -13.63 -5.76
CA HIS A 9 4.68 -13.46 -6.31
C HIS A 9 5.41 -12.30 -5.60
N ARG A 10 6.74 -12.39 -5.55
CA ARG A 10 7.60 -11.39 -4.93
C ARG A 10 8.64 -10.92 -5.93
N ASP A 11 8.51 -9.68 -6.38
CA ASP A 11 9.51 -9.04 -7.26
C ASP A 11 10.81 -8.72 -6.52
N ALA A 12 10.75 -8.58 -5.19
CA ALA A 12 11.88 -8.34 -4.31
C ALA A 12 11.81 -9.25 -3.07
N PRO A 13 12.96 -9.59 -2.44
CA PRO A 13 12.96 -10.39 -1.22
C PRO A 13 12.21 -9.68 -0.09
N SER A 14 11.51 -10.45 0.76
CA SER A 14 10.81 -9.88 1.92
C SER A 14 11.77 -9.35 2.97
N ARG A 15 11.45 -8.20 3.55
CA ARG A 15 12.21 -7.58 4.63
C ARG A 15 11.42 -7.66 5.93
N TYR A 16 11.76 -8.66 6.74
CA TYR A 16 11.29 -8.82 8.11
C TYR A 16 12.44 -8.52 9.08
N GLU A 17 12.12 -8.18 10.32
CA GLU A 17 13.11 -7.89 11.36
C GLU A 17 13.98 -9.11 11.68
N ASP A 18 13.36 -10.29 11.74
CA ASP A 18 13.99 -11.59 11.96
C ASP A 18 14.41 -12.30 10.66
N GLY A 19 14.14 -11.69 9.51
CA GLY A 19 14.33 -12.29 8.19
C GLY A 19 13.27 -13.29 7.75
N VAL A 20 12.23 -13.55 8.57
CA VAL A 20 11.22 -14.59 8.28
C VAL A 20 9.79 -14.05 8.30
N TYR A 21 9.31 -13.49 9.41
CA TYR A 21 7.91 -13.03 9.52
C TYR A 21 7.69 -11.84 10.47
N MET A 22 8.66 -11.48 11.32
CA MET A 22 8.47 -10.41 12.30
C MET A 22 8.43 -9.04 11.62
N LEU A 23 7.39 -8.28 11.93
CA LEU A 23 7.25 -6.91 11.44
C LEU A 23 8.25 -6.01 12.17
N ASN A 24 8.90 -5.14 11.40
CA ASN A 24 9.88 -4.19 11.93
C ASN A 24 9.17 -3.09 12.74
N ASN A 25 9.51 -2.97 14.02
CA ASN A 25 8.95 -1.98 14.94
C ASN A 25 9.78 -0.69 15.06
N ASN A 26 10.92 -0.59 14.38
CA ASN A 26 11.79 0.57 14.37
C ASN A 26 11.35 1.62 13.34
N LEU A 27 10.26 1.37 12.60
CA LEU A 27 9.69 2.30 11.63
C LEU A 27 8.76 3.32 12.31
N PRO A 28 8.62 4.54 11.76
CA PRO A 28 7.66 5.50 12.27
C PRO A 28 6.23 4.95 12.20
N SER A 29 5.38 5.40 13.12
CA SER A 29 4.01 4.90 13.21
C SER A 29 3.24 5.16 11.91
N ALA A 30 2.42 4.19 11.50
CA ALA A 30 1.57 4.33 10.31
C ALA A 30 0.67 5.57 10.40
N ARG A 31 0.22 5.94 11.61
CA ARG A 31 -0.61 7.11 11.84
C ARG A 31 0.13 8.42 11.60
N ALA A 32 1.39 8.52 12.03
CA ALA A 32 2.22 9.70 11.81
C ALA A 32 2.49 9.92 10.32
N ILE A 33 2.80 8.85 9.57
CA ILE A 33 2.97 8.92 8.11
C ILE A 33 1.65 9.33 7.44
N SER A 34 0.52 8.75 7.87
CA SER A 34 -0.81 9.09 7.35
C SER A 34 -1.12 10.58 7.48
N GLU A 35 -0.82 11.15 8.66
CA GLU A 35 -1.02 12.56 8.95
C GLU A 35 -0.10 13.48 8.16
N LEU A 36 1.17 13.07 7.99
CA LEU A 36 2.18 13.86 7.31
C LEU A 36 1.99 13.88 5.79
N VAL A 37 1.61 12.75 5.18
CA VAL A 37 1.62 12.56 3.73
C VAL A 37 0.24 12.69 3.11
N PHE A 38 -0.81 12.15 3.75
CA PHE A 38 -2.12 11.99 3.12
C PHE A 38 -3.16 13.04 3.56
N LYS A 39 -2.84 13.86 4.57
CA LYS A 39 -3.70 14.96 4.98
C LYS A 39 -3.66 16.08 3.95
N GLY A 40 -4.82 16.47 3.43
CA GLY A 40 -4.92 17.54 2.43
C GLY A 40 -6.37 17.92 2.14
N PRO A 41 -6.60 18.96 1.32
CA PRO A 41 -7.93 19.38 0.91
C PRO A 41 -8.58 18.35 -0.01
N SER A 42 -9.91 18.23 0.09
CA SER A 42 -10.72 17.43 -0.82
C SER A 42 -11.03 18.19 -2.12
N GLY A 43 -11.58 17.49 -3.12
CA GLY A 43 -12.03 18.12 -4.37
C GLY A 43 -10.93 18.39 -5.39
N ILE A 44 -9.73 17.84 -5.20
CA ILE A 44 -8.64 17.91 -6.20
C ILE A 44 -9.07 17.09 -7.42
N PRO A 45 -9.29 17.70 -8.61
CA PRO A 45 -9.77 16.99 -9.77
C PRO A 45 -8.68 16.09 -10.36
N ASN A 46 -9.11 14.99 -10.96
CA ASN A 46 -8.20 14.09 -11.65
C ASN A 46 -7.63 14.76 -12.91
N LYS A 47 -6.29 14.81 -13.03
CA LYS A 47 -5.58 15.37 -14.19
C LYS A 47 -5.84 14.62 -15.51
N ARG A 48 -6.32 13.38 -15.44
CA ARG A 48 -6.59 12.52 -16.62
C ARG A 48 -8.07 12.40 -16.97
N ASN A 49 -8.96 13.16 -16.32
CA ASN A 49 -10.41 13.12 -16.54
C ASN A 49 -11.04 11.70 -16.45
N VAL A 50 -10.43 10.81 -15.66
CA VAL A 50 -10.98 9.49 -15.39
C VAL A 50 -12.05 9.59 -14.31
N THR A 51 -13.12 8.84 -14.50
CA THR A 51 -14.27 8.77 -13.61
C THR A 51 -14.00 7.89 -12.39
N THR A 52 -14.81 8.10 -11.35
CA THR A 52 -14.81 7.27 -10.14
C THR A 52 -15.10 5.80 -10.45
N MET A 53 -15.79 5.49 -11.56
CA MET A 53 -16.05 4.11 -11.97
C MET A 53 -14.76 3.31 -12.20
N LEU A 54 -13.69 3.94 -12.71
CA LEU A 54 -12.40 3.23 -12.85
C LEU A 54 -11.76 2.95 -11.48
N ALA A 55 -11.99 3.78 -10.47
CA ALA A 55 -11.41 3.56 -9.15
C ALA A 55 -12.04 2.38 -8.40
N PHE A 56 -13.27 1.99 -8.76
CA PHE A 56 -14.00 0.88 -8.13
C PHE A 56 -13.94 -0.45 -8.90
N PHE A 57 -13.53 -0.41 -10.18
CA PHE A 57 -13.41 -1.59 -11.03
C PHE A 57 -11.99 -2.15 -10.99
#